data_AF-A0A665UXV4-F1
#
_entry.id   AF-A0A665UXV4-F1
#
_cell.length_a   1.000
_cell.length_b   1.000
_cell.length_c   1.000
_cell.angle_alpha   90.00
_cell.angle_beta   90.00
_cell.angle_gamma   90.00
#
_symmetry.space_group_name_H-M   'P 1'
#
loop_
_entity.id
_entity.type
_entity.pdbx_description
1 polymer ?
#
loop_
_entity_poly.entity_id
_entity_poly.type
_entity_poly.pdbx_seq_one_letter_code
_entity_poly.pdbx_strand_id
1 'polypeptide(L)' 'MWYEILPGFAIMTACLIIPGVATAQIHKFTNGGKEKRIARVPWQWYLMERDRRLGGQHHNSKGLENIH' A
#
# COMPACT_ATOMS: atom_id res chain seq x y z
N MET A 1 33.16 10.01 24.88
CA MET A 1 31.91 9.94 25.68
C MET A 1 30.97 8.98 24.99
N TRP A 2 30.22 8.12 25.69
CA TRP A 2 29.44 7.03 25.07
C TRP A 2 28.40 7.47 24.01
N TYR A 3 27.98 8.74 24.04
CA TYR A 3 27.03 9.34 23.11
C TYR A 3 27.52 9.45 21.65
N GLU A 4 28.82 9.28 21.40
CA GLU A 4 29.40 9.40 20.05
C GLU A 4 28.86 8.35 19.04
N ILE A 5 28.21 7.28 19.52
CA ILE A 5 27.52 6.30 18.66
C ILE A 5 26.15 6.78 18.16
N LEU A 6 25.53 7.75 18.84
CA LEU A 6 24.16 8.18 18.54
C LEU A 6 24.01 8.76 17.13
N PRO A 7 24.94 9.58 16.59
CA PRO A 7 24.84 10.07 15.22
C PRO A 7 24.84 8.94 14.18
N GLY A 8 25.73 7.95 14.33
CA GLY A 8 25.79 6.79 13.43
C GLY A 8 24.52 5.94 13.50
N PHE A 9 24.01 5.71 14.71
CA PHE A 9 22.75 5.00 14.92
C PHE A 9 21.55 5.75 14.34
N ALA A 10 21.50 7.08 14.47
CA ALA A 10 20.42 7.91 13.92
C ALA A 10 20.38 7.84 12.39
N ILE A 11 21.52 7.94 11.71
CA ILE A 11 21.61 7.83 10.25
C ILE A 11 21.14 6.45 9.79
N MET A 12 21.65 5.38 10.41
CA MET A 12 21.24 4.01 10.09
C MET A 12 19.72 3.83 10.26
N THR A 13 19.17 4.32 11.38
CA THR A 13 17.74 4.23 11.67
C THR A 13 16.92 4.99 10.62
N ALA A 14 17.31 6.21 10.25
CA ALA A 14 16.65 6.98 9.22
C ALA A 14 16.66 6.26 7.86
N CYS A 15 17.82 5.73 7.45
CA CYS A 15 17.95 4.97 6.21
C CYS A 15 17.08 3.71 6.18
N LEU A 16 16.87 3.05 7.32
CA LEU A 16 15.99 1.87 7.40
C LEU A 16 14.50 2.23 7.43
N ILE A 17 14.13 3.40 7.95
CA ILE A 17 12.73 3.87 8.00
C ILE A 17 12.25 4.34 6.61
N ILE A 18 13.12 5.03 5.86
CA ILE A 18 12.75 5.66 4.58
C ILE A 18 12.06 4.69 3.61
N PRO A 19 12.56 3.47 3.34
CA PRO A 19 11.91 2.53 2.44
C PRO A 19 10.49 2.12 2.89
N GLY A 20 10.28 1.92 4.19
CA GLY A 20 8.97 1.56 4.75
C GLY A 20 7.95 2.69 4.59
N VAL A 21 8.37 3.92 4.87
CA VAL A 21 7.51 5.11 4.71
C VAL A 21 7.23 5.37 3.22
N ALA A 22 8.26 5.28 2.38
CA ALA A 22 8.12 5.49 0.94
C ALA A 22 7.15 4.48 0.31
N THR A 23 7.30 3.19 0.61
CA THR A 23 6.40 2.15 0.08
C THR A 23 4.95 2.34 0.53
N ALA A 24 4.71 2.72 1.79
CA ALA A 24 3.36 3.02 2.29
C ALA A 24 2.70 4.18 1.52
N GLN A 25 3.45 5.27 1.26
CA GLN A 25 2.94 6.39 0.48
C GLN A 25 2.70 6.02 -0.98
N ILE A 26 3.62 5.28 -1.60
CA ILE A 26 3.48 4.78 -2.97
C ILE A 26 2.25 3.87 -3.10
N HIS A 27 2.01 2.98 -2.14
CA HIS A 27 0.84 2.11 -2.14
C HIS A 27 -0.46 2.92 -2.09
N LYS A 28 -0.56 3.92 -1.22
CA LYS A 28 -1.73 4.81 -1.15
C LYS A 28 -1.91 5.59 -2.45
N PHE A 29 -0.83 6.14 -3.00
CA PHE A 29 -0.87 6.90 -4.26
C PHE A 29 -1.38 6.06 -5.43
N THR A 30 -0.88 4.82 -5.56
CA THR A 30 -1.21 3.93 -6.68
C THR A 30 -2.52 3.16 -6.53
N ASN A 31 -3.14 3.15 -5.35
CA ASN A 31 -4.38 2.40 -5.08
C ASN A 31 -5.56 3.29 -4.65
N GLY A 32 -5.60 4.53 -5.12
CA GLY A 32 -6.72 5.45 -4.88
C GLY A 32 -6.87 5.85 -3.42
N GLY A 33 -5.76 6.12 -2.73
CA GLY A 33 -5.71 6.53 -1.32
C GLY A 33 -5.85 5.38 -0.32
N LYS A 34 -5.99 4.14 -0.79
CA LYS A 34 -6.18 2.94 0.04
C LYS A 34 -4.93 2.08 0.10
N GLU A 35 -4.92 1.13 1.03
CA GLU A 35 -3.88 0.10 1.08
C GLU A 35 -3.92 -0.79 -0.18
N LYS A 36 -2.76 -1.26 -0.62
CA LYS A 36 -2.64 -2.18 -1.74
C LYS A 36 -3.31 -3.52 -1.39
N ARG A 37 -4.22 -4.00 -2.24
CA ARG A 37 -4.86 -5.31 -2.03
C ARG A 37 -3.82 -6.43 -2.16
N ILE A 38 -3.78 -7.32 -1.17
CA ILE A 38 -2.89 -8.49 -1.14
C ILE A 38 -3.72 -9.73 -1.48
N ALA A 39 -3.38 -10.41 -2.58
CA ALA A 39 -4.01 -11.66 -3.00
C ALA A 39 -3.07 -12.83 -2.69
N ARG A 40 -3.21 -13.43 -1.50
CA ARG A 40 -2.45 -14.60 -1.04
C ARG A 40 -3.07 -15.92 -1.50
N VAL A 41 -4.38 -15.92 -1.77
CA VAL A 41 -5.13 -17.10 -2.20
C VAL A 41 -5.85 -16.84 -3.53
N PRO A 42 -6.11 -17.88 -4.35
CA PRO A 42 -6.73 -17.71 -5.67
C PRO A 42 -8.08 -16.97 -5.63
N TRP A 43 -8.86 -17.20 -4.57
CA TRP A 43 -10.14 -16.51 -4.38
C TRP A 43 -10.00 -14.98 -4.26
N GLN A 44 -8.96 -14.49 -3.58
CA GLN A 44 -8.70 -13.05 -3.46
C GLN A 44 -8.32 -12.43 -4.79
N TRP A 45 -7.57 -13.17 -5.63
CA TRP A 45 -7.24 -12.75 -6.99
C TRP A 45 -8.49 -12.69 -7.87
N TYR A 46 -9.33 -13.74 -7.81
CA TYR A 46 -10.60 -13.77 -8.54
C TYR A 46 -11.50 -12.57 -8.21
N LEU A 47 -11.62 -12.22 -6.92
CA LEU A 47 -12.38 -11.04 -6.49
C LEU A 47 -11.75 -9.72 -6.95
N MET A 48 -10.42 -9.60 -6.93
CA MET A 48 -9.74 -8.41 -7.44
C MET A 48 -9.95 -8.20 -8.94
N GLU A 49 -9.93 -9.29 -9.69
CA GLU A 49 -10.17 -9.29 -11.13
C GLU A 49 -11.63 -8.97 -11.45
N ARG A 50 -12.59 -9.45 -10.64
CA ARG A 50 -13.99 -9.02 -10.70
C ARG A 50 -14.11 -7.51 -10.50
N ASP A 51 -13.47 -6.96 -9.47
CA ASP A 51 -13.53 -5.51 -9.19
C ASP A 51 -12.92 -4.70 -10.33
N ARG A 52 -11.83 -5.19 -10.95
CA ARG A 52 -11.25 -4.58 -12.16
C ARG A 52 -12.25 -4.56 -13.32
N ARG A 53 -13.01 -5.64 -13.54
CA ARG A 53 -14.01 -5.72 -14.62
C ARG A 53 -15.20 -4.80 -14.38
N LEU A 54 -15.64 -4.63 -13.13
CA LEU A 54 -16.78 -3.78 -12.76
C LEU A 54 -16.41 -2.29 -12.70
N GLY A 55 -15.22 -1.97 -12.18
CA GLY A 55 -14.77 -0.60 -11.90
C GLY A 55 -13.71 -0.04 -12.85
N GLY A 56 -13.29 -0.82 -13.85
CA GLY A 56 -12.17 -0.53 -14.75
C GLY A 56 -10.80 -0.78 -14.10
N GLN A 57 -10.55 -0.11 -12.97
CA GLN A 57 -9.37 -0.33 -12.12
C GLN A 57 -9.80 -1.03 -10.81
N HIS A 58 -8.99 -1.98 -10.32
CA HIS A 58 -9.36 -2.84 -9.18
C HIS A 58 -9.56 -2.08 -7.86
N HIS A 59 -8.97 -0.90 -7.70
CA HIS A 59 -9.15 -0.06 -6.51
C HIS A 59 -10.36 0.87 -6.61
N ASN A 60 -11.03 0.98 -7.77
CA ASN A 60 -12.21 1.82 -7.93
C ASN A 60 -13.45 1.06 -7.46
N SER A 61 -13.96 1.40 -6.28
CA SER A 61 -15.09 0.71 -5.67
C SER A 61 -16.41 1.22 -6.25
N LYS A 62 -17.30 0.31 -6.60
CA LYS A 62 -18.69 0.60 -6.98
C LYS A 62 -19.61 0.18 -5.84
N GLY A 63 -20.35 1.12 -5.29
CA GLY A 63 -21.34 0.89 -4.24
C GLY A 63 -22.73 0.63 -4.80
N LEU A 64 -23.74 0.90 -3.98
CA LEU A 64 -25.14 0.70 -4.33
C LEU A 64 -25.63 1.68 -5.41
N GLU A 65 -24.90 2.77 -5.65
CA GLU A 65 -25.20 3.74 -6.70
C GLU A 65 -25.13 3.16 -8.12
N ASN A 66 -24.53 1.97 -8.28
CA ASN A 66 -24.39 1.29 -9.57
C ASN A 66 -25.49 0.26 -9.83
N ILE A 67 -26.52 0.19 -8.98
CA ILE A 67 -27.64 -0.76 -9.08
C ILE A 67 -28.93 0.05 -9.31
N HIS A 68 -29.69 -0.30 -10.34
CA HIS A 68 -30.98 0.30 -10.70
C HIS A 68 -32.08 -0.75 -10.62
#